data_AF-A0A6P2AY71-F1
#
_entry.id   AF-A0A6P2AY71-F1
#
_cell.length_a   1.000
_cell.length_b   1.000
_cell.length_c   1.000
_cell.angle_alpha   90.00
_cell.angle_beta   90.00
_cell.angle_gamma   90.00
#
_symmetry.space_group_name_H-M   'P 1'
#
loop_
_entity.id
_entity.type
_entity.pdbx_description
1 polymer ?
#
loop_
_entity_poly.entity_id
_entity_poly.type
_entity_poly.pdbx_seq_one_letter_code
_entity_poly.pdbx_strand_id
1 'polypeptide(L)'
;MSLLRLSQGHLNTFAKCPRRYQYQYIDQLNAPISPDHQAQLDRGSRLHHLMQQRELGLSLDAILNPDDPLRAMYDALLAAVPDLEDASISRAAEQSRTLVWDGVALTVIYDLLMVKGDRALIFDWKTYQNPPRRDILQQNWQTQLYPFVLAATSDYAPEQITMTYWIVDQTNQVHSETFAYSAQWYQQTQANLRQSLMALEMAQSEYQEQGKPFPQVNIQAQKCQRCPFQQPCQRQETVTFSPQDWRRMLTTLPASPGE
;
A
#
# COMPACT_ATOMS: atom_id res chain seq x y z
N MET A 1 28.70 4.07 -0.35
CA MET A 1 27.56 3.96 -1.29
C MET A 1 26.28 3.89 -0.47
N SER A 2 25.26 4.69 -0.79
CA SER A 2 23.95 4.57 -0.14
C SER A 2 23.23 3.35 -0.69
N LEU A 3 22.78 2.45 0.18
CA LEU A 3 21.95 1.31 -0.22
C LEU A 3 20.59 1.82 -0.73
N LEU A 4 20.11 1.25 -1.83
CA LEU A 4 18.75 1.50 -2.31
C LEU A 4 17.76 0.96 -1.27
N ARG A 5 16.87 1.83 -0.78
CA ARG A 5 15.83 1.46 0.18
C ARG A 5 14.55 1.15 -0.55
N LEU A 6 14.02 -0.05 -0.35
CA LEU A 6 12.78 -0.51 -0.97
C LEU A 6 11.76 -0.92 0.08
N SER A 7 10.49 -0.71 -0.25
CA SER A 7 9.35 -1.19 0.54
C SER A 7 8.39 -1.93 -0.38
N GLN A 8 7.36 -2.55 0.19
CA GLN A 8 6.27 -3.17 -0.58
C GLN A 8 5.63 -2.20 -1.57
N GLY A 9 5.54 -0.90 -1.25
CA GLY A 9 4.99 0.13 -2.14
C GLY A 9 5.84 0.33 -3.40
N HIS A 10 7.16 0.36 -3.23
CA HIS A 10 8.14 0.44 -4.34
C HIS A 10 8.00 -0.76 -5.28
N LEU A 11 8.05 -1.97 -4.71
CA LEU A 11 7.99 -3.22 -5.48
C LEU A 11 6.63 -3.40 -6.17
N ASN A 12 5.52 -3.11 -5.49
CA ASN A 12 4.18 -3.16 -6.09
C ASN A 12 4.04 -2.16 -7.23
N THR A 13 4.58 -0.95 -7.09
CA THR A 13 4.52 0.08 -8.15
C THR A 13 5.31 -0.38 -9.36
N PHE A 14 6.54 -0.88 -9.17
CA PHE A 14 7.37 -1.39 -10.25
C PHE A 14 6.72 -2.58 -10.97
N ALA A 15 6.25 -3.58 -10.21
CA ALA A 15 5.56 -4.74 -10.76
C ALA A 15 4.27 -4.36 -11.51
N LYS A 16 3.55 -3.34 -11.04
CA LYS A 16 2.34 -2.84 -11.71
C LYS A 16 2.67 -2.11 -13.02
N CYS A 17 3.66 -1.22 -13.00
CA CYS A 17 4.12 -0.46 -14.15
C CYS A 17 5.51 0.16 -13.88
N PRO A 18 6.59 -0.31 -14.57
CA PRO A 18 7.92 0.26 -14.41
C PRO A 18 7.98 1.76 -14.72
N ARG A 19 7.28 2.22 -15.77
CA ARG A 19 7.18 3.66 -16.06
C ARG A 19 6.59 4.47 -14.89
N ARG A 20 5.60 3.93 -14.20
CA ARG A 20 5.00 4.60 -13.03
C ARG A 20 5.99 4.66 -11.87
N TYR A 21 6.78 3.60 -11.65
CA TYR A 21 7.85 3.61 -10.66
C TYR A 21 8.86 4.72 -10.94
N GLN A 22 9.31 4.85 -12.20
CA GLN A 22 10.19 5.93 -12.62
C GLN A 22 9.59 7.29 -12.25
N TYR A 23 8.37 7.58 -12.70
CA TYR A 23 7.74 8.87 -12.43
C TYR A 23 7.59 9.18 -10.94
N GLN A 24 7.21 8.19 -10.13
CA GLN A 24 6.93 8.43 -8.71
C GLN A 24 8.19 8.51 -7.85
N TYR A 25 9.15 7.60 -8.05
CA TYR A 25 10.27 7.41 -7.13
C TYR A 25 11.60 7.94 -7.65
N ILE A 26 11.75 8.12 -8.97
CA ILE A 26 12.96 8.67 -9.58
C ILE A 26 12.73 10.13 -9.96
N ASP A 27 11.71 10.40 -10.76
CA ASP A 27 11.42 11.73 -11.30
C ASP A 27 10.63 12.61 -10.32
N GLN A 28 10.13 12.02 -9.22
CA GLN A 28 9.34 12.69 -8.17
C GLN A 28 8.14 13.49 -8.71
N LEU A 29 7.52 12.99 -9.77
CA LEU A 29 6.30 13.57 -10.34
C LEU A 29 5.12 13.27 -9.43
N ASN A 30 4.55 14.34 -8.88
CA ASN A 30 3.28 14.28 -8.17
C ASN A 30 2.13 14.33 -9.16
N ALA A 31 1.20 13.40 -9.00
CA ALA A 31 -0.01 13.35 -9.80
C ALA A 31 -1.20 13.66 -8.89
N PRO A 32 -2.13 14.54 -9.30
CA PRO A 32 -3.27 14.89 -8.45
C PRO A 32 -4.11 13.64 -8.15
N ILE A 33 -4.47 13.50 -6.88
CA ILE A 33 -5.36 12.46 -6.40
C ILE A 33 -6.79 12.99 -6.50
N SER A 34 -7.75 12.17 -6.93
CA SER A 34 -9.15 12.58 -6.94
C SER A 34 -9.68 12.78 -5.51
N PRO A 35 -10.61 13.71 -5.26
CA PRO A 35 -11.15 13.94 -3.93
C PRO A 35 -11.67 12.66 -3.25
N ASP A 36 -12.39 11.82 -3.99
CA ASP A 36 -12.91 10.55 -3.46
C ASP A 36 -11.81 9.57 -3.03
N HIS A 37 -10.69 9.55 -3.76
CA HIS A 37 -9.55 8.70 -3.41
C HIS A 37 -8.78 9.28 -2.23
N GLN A 38 -8.65 10.60 -2.16
CA GLN A 38 -8.05 11.27 -1.00
C GLN A 38 -8.86 10.98 0.27
N ALA A 39 -10.20 11.12 0.23
CA ALA A 39 -11.07 10.82 1.36
C ALA A 39 -10.95 9.36 1.83
N GLN A 40 -10.74 8.41 0.91
CA GLN A 40 -10.48 7.01 1.26
C GLN A 40 -9.13 6.82 1.94
N LEU A 41 -8.07 7.47 1.45
CA LEU A 41 -6.75 7.44 2.06
C LEU A 41 -6.77 8.06 3.46
N ASP A 42 -7.46 9.19 3.62
CA ASP A 42 -7.60 9.87 4.90
C ASP A 42 -8.37 9.01 5.91
N ARG A 43 -9.48 8.39 5.47
CA ARG A 43 -10.25 7.44 6.31
C ARG A 43 -9.38 6.28 6.78
N GLY A 44 -8.61 5.67 5.87
CA GLY A 44 -7.66 4.61 6.19
C GLY A 44 -6.60 5.08 7.20
N SER A 45 -5.92 6.19 6.91
CA SER A 45 -4.87 6.74 7.79
C SER A 45 -5.38 7.03 9.19
N ARG A 46 -6.60 7.57 9.32
CA ARG A 46 -7.23 7.83 10.62
C ARG A 46 -7.51 6.53 11.38
N LEU A 47 -7.97 5.47 10.70
CA LEU A 47 -8.14 4.15 11.33
C LEU A 47 -6.81 3.57 11.82
N HIS A 48 -5.74 3.63 11.03
CA HIS A 48 -4.41 3.17 11.47
C HIS A 48 -3.93 3.93 12.71
N HIS A 49 -4.06 5.26 12.73
CA HIS A 49 -3.69 6.06 13.91
C HIS A 49 -4.51 5.71 15.15
N LEU A 50 -5.81 5.45 15.01
CA LEU A 50 -6.65 4.99 16.12
C LEU A 50 -6.14 3.66 16.69
N MET A 51 -5.86 2.68 15.82
CA MET A 51 -5.33 1.39 16.25
C MET A 51 -3.95 1.53 16.91
N GLN A 52 -3.07 2.36 16.35
CA GLN A 52 -1.77 2.66 16.95
C GLN A 52 -1.91 3.27 18.34
N GLN A 53 -2.77 4.28 18.53
CA GLN A 53 -2.96 4.91 19.84
C GLN A 53 -3.52 3.95 20.88
N ARG A 54 -4.45 3.07 20.48
CA ARG A 54 -4.97 2.00 21.34
C ARG A 54 -3.84 1.11 21.84
N GLU A 55 -2.99 0.61 20.95
CA GLU A 55 -1.89 -0.28 21.34
C GLU A 55 -0.83 0.41 22.21
N LEU A 56 -0.71 1.74 22.11
CA LEU A 56 0.13 2.55 22.99
C LEU A 56 -0.54 2.92 24.33
N GLY A 57 -1.81 2.56 24.54
CA GLY A 57 -2.58 2.90 25.74
C GLY A 57 -2.88 4.40 25.87
N LEU A 58 -2.88 5.14 24.76
CA LEU A 58 -3.18 6.57 24.73
C LEU A 58 -4.69 6.81 24.69
N SER A 59 -5.14 7.96 25.20
CA SER A 59 -6.56 8.34 25.09
C SER A 59 -6.94 8.50 23.62
N LEU A 60 -8.10 7.95 23.26
CA LEU A 60 -8.68 8.05 21.92
C LEU A 60 -9.62 9.25 21.76
N ASP A 61 -9.91 9.98 22.84
CA ASP A 61 -10.94 11.02 22.87
C ASP A 61 -10.66 12.15 21.85
N ALA A 62 -9.38 12.42 21.57
CA ALA A 62 -8.96 13.44 20.61
C ALA A 62 -9.16 13.03 19.14
N ILE A 63 -9.26 11.73 18.84
CA ILE A 63 -9.41 11.21 17.47
C ILE A 63 -10.82 10.66 17.22
N LEU A 64 -11.47 10.15 18.27
CA LEU A 64 -12.71 9.40 18.19
C LEU A 64 -13.82 10.08 18.99
N ASN A 65 -14.28 11.24 18.49
CA ASN A 65 -15.46 11.91 19.04
C ASN A 65 -16.70 10.99 18.97
N PRO A 66 -17.70 11.14 19.86
CA PRO A 66 -18.88 10.28 19.88
C PRO A 66 -19.64 10.20 18.55
N ASP A 67 -19.68 11.30 17.79
CA ASP A 67 -20.36 11.40 16.51
C ASP A 67 -19.48 11.03 15.30
N ASP A 68 -18.25 10.54 15.53
CA ASP A 68 -17.32 10.23 14.45
C ASP A 68 -17.71 8.93 13.73
N PRO A 69 -17.90 8.95 12.39
CA PRO A 69 -18.16 7.74 11.61
C PRO A 69 -17.11 6.63 11.77
N LEU A 70 -15.88 6.96 12.17
CA LEU A 70 -14.82 5.98 12.46
C LEU A 70 -15.09 5.15 13.71
N ARG A 71 -15.91 5.62 14.66
CA ARG A 71 -16.22 4.89 15.89
C ARG A 71 -16.84 3.53 15.60
N ALA A 72 -17.82 3.49 14.70
CA ALA A 72 -18.47 2.25 14.30
C ALA A 72 -17.49 1.25 13.64
N MET A 73 -16.53 1.75 12.84
CA MET A 73 -15.48 0.90 12.27
C MET A 73 -14.54 0.33 13.31
N TYR A 74 -14.10 1.19 14.24
CA TYR A 74 -13.22 0.81 15.34
C TYR A 74 -13.87 -0.26 16.23
N ASP A 75 -15.11 -0.03 16.65
CA ASP A 75 -15.85 -0.97 17.50
C ASP A 75 -16.10 -2.30 16.78
N ALA A 76 -16.45 -2.27 15.49
CA ALA A 76 -16.61 -3.47 14.68
C ALA A 76 -15.30 -4.27 14.57
N LEU A 77 -14.17 -3.59 14.37
CA LEU A 77 -12.86 -4.22 14.28
C LEU A 77 -12.47 -4.86 15.62
N LEU A 78 -12.64 -4.16 16.75
CA LEU A 78 -12.36 -4.74 18.07
C LEU A 78 -13.20 -5.98 18.36
N ALA A 79 -14.50 -5.93 18.02
CA ALA A 79 -15.39 -7.07 18.21
C ALA A 79 -14.98 -8.28 17.35
N ALA A 80 -14.42 -8.04 16.16
CA ALA A 80 -14.02 -9.08 15.22
C ALA A 80 -12.66 -9.73 15.53
N VAL A 81 -11.78 -9.05 16.29
CA VAL A 81 -10.40 -9.46 16.53
C VAL A 81 -10.17 -9.78 18.02
N PRO A 82 -10.57 -10.98 18.50
CA PRO A 82 -10.53 -11.32 19.93
C PRO A 82 -9.11 -11.32 20.52
N ASP A 83 -8.08 -11.55 19.70
CA ASP A 83 -6.67 -11.50 20.13
C ASP A 83 -6.23 -10.11 20.65
N LEU A 84 -6.99 -9.03 20.34
CA LEU A 84 -6.71 -7.69 20.84
C LEU A 84 -7.05 -7.50 22.33
N GLU A 85 -7.88 -8.38 22.89
CA GLU A 85 -8.29 -8.36 24.30
C GLU A 85 -7.50 -9.35 25.16
N ASP A 86 -6.72 -10.24 24.54
CA ASP A 86 -5.91 -11.22 25.25
C ASP A 86 -4.63 -10.55 25.81
N ALA A 87 -4.60 -10.34 27.12
CA ALA A 87 -3.47 -9.72 27.82
C ALA A 87 -2.21 -10.62 27.85
N SER A 88 -2.32 -11.91 27.52
CA SER A 88 -1.17 -12.82 27.44
C SER A 88 -0.37 -12.67 26.14
N ILE A 89 -0.96 -12.02 25.12
CA ILE A 89 -0.33 -11.78 23.83
C ILE A 89 0.51 -10.50 23.91
N SER A 90 1.81 -10.62 23.62
CA SER A 90 2.67 -9.44 23.47
C SER A 90 2.42 -8.80 22.12
N ARG A 91 2.25 -7.47 22.10
CA ARG A 91 1.87 -6.71 20.91
C ARG A 91 2.77 -5.51 20.70
N ALA A 92 3.07 -5.18 19.44
CA ALA A 92 3.81 -4.00 19.04
C ALA A 92 3.20 -3.40 17.78
N ALA A 93 2.67 -2.18 17.88
CA ALA A 93 2.14 -1.44 16.75
C ALA A 93 3.23 -0.67 15.99
N GLU A 94 3.04 -0.50 14.68
CA GLU A 94 3.93 0.25 13.79
C GLU A 94 5.41 -0.18 13.88
N GLN A 95 5.65 -1.48 14.10
CA GLN A 95 6.99 -2.00 14.27
C GLN A 95 7.71 -2.04 12.93
N SER A 96 8.75 -1.22 12.79
CA SER A 96 9.63 -1.21 11.61
C SER A 96 10.72 -2.29 11.69
N ARG A 97 10.95 -2.98 10.57
CA ARG A 97 12.09 -3.89 10.38
C ARG A 97 12.79 -3.54 9.08
N THR A 98 14.12 -3.61 9.10
CA THR A 98 14.95 -3.47 7.91
C THR A 98 15.82 -4.71 7.74
N LEU A 99 15.82 -5.26 6.52
CA LEU A 99 16.67 -6.35 6.09
C LEU A 99 17.57 -5.87 4.96
N VAL A 100 18.88 -5.99 5.11
CA VAL A 100 19.81 -5.83 3.98
C VAL A 100 19.89 -7.16 3.24
N TRP A 101 19.49 -7.16 1.97
CA TRP A 101 19.41 -8.36 1.16
C TRP A 101 19.78 -8.03 -0.28
N ASP A 102 20.71 -8.79 -0.86
CA ASP A 102 21.13 -8.66 -2.27
C ASP A 102 21.46 -7.21 -2.68
N GLY A 103 22.21 -6.50 -1.85
CA GLY A 103 22.64 -5.12 -2.13
C GLY A 103 21.58 -4.03 -1.93
N VAL A 104 20.37 -4.36 -1.46
CA VAL A 104 19.31 -3.39 -1.14
C VAL A 104 18.89 -3.47 0.34
N ALA A 105 18.28 -2.41 0.85
CA ALA A 105 17.68 -2.36 2.17
C ALA A 105 16.14 -2.44 2.07
N LEU A 106 15.57 -3.58 2.42
CA LEU A 106 14.13 -3.81 2.45
C LEU A 106 13.58 -3.32 3.77
N THR A 107 12.60 -2.41 3.75
CA THR A 107 11.95 -1.91 4.97
C THR A 107 10.47 -2.27 4.94
N VAL A 108 10.00 -2.86 6.04
CA VAL A 108 8.59 -3.15 6.30
C VAL A 108 8.17 -2.50 7.62
N ILE A 109 6.91 -2.10 7.68
CA ILE A 109 6.29 -1.59 8.91
C ILE A 109 5.02 -2.41 9.09
N TYR A 110 4.95 -3.11 10.21
CA TYR A 110 3.78 -3.91 10.57
C TYR A 110 2.80 -3.03 11.33
N ASP A 111 1.54 -2.95 10.89
CA ASP A 111 0.53 -2.20 11.63
C ASP A 111 0.38 -2.73 13.06
N LEU A 112 0.34 -4.07 13.19
CA LEU A 112 0.41 -4.75 14.48
C LEU A 112 1.15 -6.08 14.35
N LEU A 113 2.24 -6.23 15.09
CA LEU A 113 2.93 -7.51 15.28
C LEU A 113 2.56 -8.08 16.64
N MET A 114 2.10 -9.32 16.68
CA MET A 114 1.74 -10.01 17.91
C MET A 114 2.50 -11.31 18.08
N VAL A 115 2.80 -11.66 19.33
CA VAL A 115 3.47 -12.90 19.73
C VAL A 115 2.54 -13.70 20.62
N LYS A 116 2.14 -14.88 20.13
CA LYS A 116 1.24 -15.81 20.81
C LYS A 116 1.94 -17.17 20.94
N GLY A 117 2.57 -17.40 22.09
CA GLY A 117 3.41 -18.57 22.29
C GLY A 117 4.60 -18.57 21.34
N ASP A 118 4.71 -19.61 20.50
CA ASP A 118 5.77 -19.76 19.50
C ASP A 118 5.40 -19.21 18.12
N ARG A 119 4.25 -18.52 17.99
CA ARG A 119 3.76 -17.97 16.74
C ARG A 119 3.86 -16.45 16.70
N ALA A 120 4.26 -15.95 15.53
CA ALA A 120 4.19 -14.54 15.20
C ALA A 120 3.02 -14.25 14.27
N LEU A 121 2.18 -13.30 14.66
CA LEU A 121 0.99 -12.88 13.91
C LEU A 121 1.22 -11.45 13.41
N ILE A 122 1.19 -11.26 12.10
CA ILE A 122 1.25 -9.97 11.44
C ILE A 122 -0.17 -9.58 11.08
N PHE A 123 -0.71 -8.56 11.73
CA PHE A 123 -2.00 -7.98 11.39
C PHE A 123 -1.79 -6.70 10.59
N ASP A 124 -2.61 -6.58 9.55
CA ASP A 124 -2.60 -5.45 8.63
C ASP A 124 -4.04 -4.94 8.46
N TRP A 125 -4.27 -3.68 8.80
CA TRP A 125 -5.57 -3.04 8.80
C TRP A 125 -5.88 -2.49 7.40
N LYS A 126 -7.07 -2.74 6.88
CA LYS A 126 -7.48 -2.29 5.56
C LYS A 126 -8.92 -1.79 5.54
N THR A 127 -9.16 -0.77 4.71
CA THR A 127 -10.48 -0.17 4.52
C THR A 127 -10.94 -0.28 3.06
N TYR A 128 -10.65 -1.42 2.42
CA TYR A 128 -10.94 -1.61 1.00
C TYR A 128 -12.45 -1.52 0.74
N GLN A 129 -12.81 -0.79 -0.32
CA GLN A 129 -14.19 -0.80 -0.82
C GLN A 129 -14.54 -2.14 -1.47
N ASN A 130 -13.57 -2.71 -2.20
CA ASN A 130 -13.67 -4.00 -2.87
C ASN A 130 -12.36 -4.76 -2.60
N PRO A 131 -12.33 -5.66 -1.61
CA PRO A 131 -11.13 -6.41 -1.31
C PRO A 131 -10.70 -7.24 -2.52
N PRO A 132 -9.42 -7.23 -2.91
CA PRO A 132 -8.95 -8.07 -3.99
C PRO A 132 -9.16 -9.54 -3.63
N ARG A 133 -9.34 -10.39 -4.65
CA ARG A 133 -9.39 -11.84 -4.45
C ARG A 133 -8.12 -12.34 -3.76
N ARG A 134 -8.25 -13.42 -2.99
CA ARG A 134 -7.15 -14.05 -2.24
C ARG A 134 -5.90 -14.33 -3.08
N ASP A 135 -6.05 -14.79 -4.32
CA ASP A 135 -4.93 -15.07 -5.24
C ASP A 135 -4.15 -13.79 -5.60
N ILE A 136 -4.84 -12.67 -5.77
CA ILE A 136 -4.23 -11.36 -6.05
C ILE A 136 -3.55 -10.82 -4.79
N LEU A 137 -4.19 -10.95 -3.62
CA LEU A 137 -3.57 -10.58 -2.34
C LEU A 137 -2.30 -11.39 -2.09
N GLN A 138 -2.30 -12.70 -2.34
CA GLN A 138 -1.13 -13.54 -2.13
C GLN A 138 0.08 -13.12 -2.97
N GLN A 139 -0.16 -12.62 -4.19
CA GLN A 139 0.87 -12.11 -5.09
C GLN A 139 1.31 -10.67 -4.76
N ASN A 140 0.58 -9.96 -3.90
CA ASN A 140 0.96 -8.61 -3.50
C ASN A 140 2.31 -8.62 -2.76
N TRP A 141 3.18 -7.64 -3.04
CA TRP A 141 4.47 -7.56 -2.37
C TRP A 141 4.37 -7.36 -0.86
N GLN A 142 3.28 -6.81 -0.34
CA GLN A 142 3.07 -6.73 1.10
C GLN A 142 2.97 -8.13 1.72
N THR A 143 2.09 -8.97 1.18
CA THR A 143 1.90 -10.37 1.61
C THR A 143 3.15 -11.22 1.48
N GLN A 144 3.98 -10.94 0.46
CA GLN A 144 5.25 -11.65 0.29
C GLN A 144 6.34 -11.13 1.23
N LEU A 145 6.52 -9.81 1.30
CA LEU A 145 7.68 -9.17 1.94
C LEU A 145 7.56 -9.15 3.47
N TYR A 146 6.37 -8.97 4.02
CA TYR A 146 6.15 -8.85 5.45
C TYR A 146 6.58 -10.12 6.22
N PRO A 147 6.07 -11.31 5.89
CA PRO A 147 6.51 -12.54 6.54
C PRO A 147 7.96 -12.92 6.17
N PHE A 148 8.41 -12.62 4.94
CA PHE A 148 9.80 -12.85 4.53
C PHE A 148 10.80 -12.08 5.40
N VAL A 149 10.58 -10.76 5.59
CA VAL A 149 11.45 -9.92 6.41
C VAL A 149 11.36 -10.34 7.88
N LEU A 150 10.19 -10.72 8.37
CA LEU A 150 10.06 -11.21 9.75
C LEU A 150 10.89 -12.48 9.96
N ALA A 151 10.72 -13.49 9.11
CA ALA A 151 11.49 -14.73 9.17
C ALA A 151 13.01 -14.49 9.05
N ALA A 152 13.42 -13.55 8.21
CA ALA A 152 14.84 -13.26 7.98
C ALA A 152 15.49 -12.41 9.08
N THR A 153 14.71 -11.79 9.96
CA THR A 153 15.22 -10.85 11.00
C THR A 153 14.84 -11.27 12.42
N SER A 154 14.35 -12.49 12.60
CA SER A 154 13.97 -13.06 13.89
C SER A 154 14.24 -14.57 13.93
N ASP A 155 13.99 -15.18 15.08
CA ASP A 155 14.18 -16.63 15.28
C ASP A 155 12.94 -17.47 14.89
N TYR A 156 11.90 -16.85 14.35
CA TYR A 156 10.70 -17.56 13.90
C TYR A 156 10.98 -18.33 12.61
N ALA A 157 10.68 -19.63 12.62
CA ALA A 157 10.58 -20.40 11.40
C ALA A 157 9.44 -19.86 10.51
N PRO A 158 9.53 -19.96 9.17
CA PRO A 158 8.47 -19.51 8.27
C PRO A 158 7.08 -20.05 8.63
N GLU A 159 6.97 -21.30 9.05
CA GLU A 159 5.73 -21.97 9.44
C GLU A 159 5.09 -21.40 10.72
N GLN A 160 5.87 -20.67 11.53
CA GLN A 160 5.40 -20.01 12.76
C GLN A 160 4.82 -18.61 12.48
N ILE A 161 4.89 -18.14 11.24
CA ILE A 161 4.46 -16.79 10.87
C ILE A 161 3.12 -16.86 10.15
N THR A 162 2.18 -16.05 10.60
CA THR A 162 0.90 -15.84 9.93
C THR A 162 0.71 -14.37 9.62
N MET A 163 0.20 -14.06 8.44
CA MET A 163 -0.22 -12.71 8.08
C MET A 163 -1.73 -12.68 7.85
N THR A 164 -2.42 -11.75 8.49
CA THR A 164 -3.86 -11.58 8.38
C THR A 164 -4.18 -10.15 7.99
N TYR A 165 -4.87 -10.01 6.87
CA TYR A 165 -5.56 -8.77 6.52
C TYR A 165 -6.87 -8.70 7.28
N TRP A 166 -7.10 -7.64 8.03
CA TRP A 166 -8.38 -7.31 8.64
C TRP A 166 -9.00 -6.13 7.91
N ILE A 167 -10.11 -6.38 7.23
CA ILE A 167 -10.71 -5.50 6.25
C ILE A 167 -12.05 -5.00 6.79
N VAL A 168 -12.15 -3.71 7.08
CA VAL A 168 -13.41 -3.07 7.46
C VAL A 168 -13.99 -2.40 6.22
N ASP A 169 -15.15 -2.86 5.77
CA ASP A 169 -15.80 -2.31 4.59
C ASP A 169 -16.58 -1.01 4.92
N GLN A 170 -17.26 -0.45 3.92
CA GLN A 170 -18.02 0.79 4.10
C GLN A 170 -19.27 0.64 5.00
N THR A 171 -19.75 -0.59 5.15
CA THR A 171 -20.91 -0.95 5.98
C THR A 171 -20.50 -1.33 7.41
N ASN A 172 -19.22 -1.18 7.74
CA ASN A 172 -18.60 -1.60 9.00
C ASN A 172 -18.64 -3.12 9.22
N GLN A 173 -18.76 -3.91 8.15
CA GLN A 173 -18.53 -5.35 8.22
C GLN A 173 -17.04 -5.63 8.18
N VAL A 174 -16.61 -6.58 9.01
CA VAL A 174 -15.21 -6.98 9.10
C VAL A 174 -15.02 -8.32 8.42
N HIS A 175 -14.09 -8.36 7.48
CA HIS A 175 -13.65 -9.58 6.80
C HIS A 175 -12.18 -9.80 7.10
N SER A 176 -11.74 -11.06 7.11
CA SER A 176 -10.33 -11.38 7.25
C SER A 176 -9.83 -12.32 6.18
N GLU A 177 -8.61 -12.08 5.73
CA GLU A 177 -7.90 -12.96 4.81
C GLU A 177 -6.56 -13.33 5.43
N THR A 178 -6.46 -14.60 5.83
CA THR A 178 -5.29 -15.13 6.55
C THR A 178 -4.42 -15.98 5.64
N PHE A 179 -3.11 -15.75 5.72
CA PHE A 179 -2.06 -16.43 5.00
C PHE A 179 -1.07 -17.06 6.00
N ALA A 180 -1.09 -18.39 6.09
CA ALA A 180 -0.05 -19.13 6.80
C ALA A 180 1.21 -19.19 5.93
N TYR A 181 2.34 -18.77 6.48
CA TYR A 181 3.61 -18.76 5.75
C TYR A 181 4.30 -20.13 5.83
N SER A 182 5.30 -20.35 4.96
CA SER A 182 6.00 -21.63 4.87
C SER A 182 7.39 -21.48 4.30
N ALA A 183 8.26 -22.46 4.52
CA ALA A 183 9.62 -22.47 3.96
C ALA A 183 9.61 -22.47 2.44
N GLN A 184 8.66 -23.16 1.80
CA GLN A 184 8.49 -23.11 0.35
C GLN A 184 8.14 -21.69 -0.12
N TRP A 185 7.23 -21.01 0.59
CA TRP A 185 6.88 -19.63 0.25
C TRP A 185 8.07 -18.69 0.49
N TYR A 186 8.85 -18.88 1.56
CA TYR A 186 10.08 -18.14 1.79
C TYR A 186 11.07 -18.21 0.62
N GLN A 187 11.33 -19.42 0.11
CA GLN A 187 12.18 -19.61 -1.07
C GLN A 187 11.58 -18.96 -2.33
N GLN A 188 10.28 -19.08 -2.53
CA GLN A 188 9.60 -18.43 -3.66
C GLN A 188 9.68 -16.90 -3.58
N THR A 189 9.52 -16.32 -2.38
CA THR A 189 9.67 -14.88 -2.17
C THR A 189 11.08 -14.41 -2.50
N GLN A 190 12.12 -15.15 -2.11
CA GLN A 190 13.50 -14.84 -2.48
C GLN A 190 13.70 -14.85 -4.01
N ALA A 191 13.18 -15.87 -4.70
CA ALA A 191 13.27 -15.97 -6.15
C ALA A 191 12.55 -14.80 -6.85
N ASN A 192 11.31 -14.52 -6.44
CA ASN A 192 10.52 -13.40 -6.96
C ASN A 192 11.24 -12.07 -6.72
N LEU A 193 11.82 -11.89 -5.54
CA LEU A 193 12.48 -10.63 -5.15
C LEU A 193 13.72 -10.43 -6.00
N ARG A 194 14.56 -11.46 -6.15
CA ARG A 194 15.75 -11.41 -7.02
C ARG A 194 15.39 -11.01 -8.44
N GLN A 195 14.35 -11.64 -9.00
CA GLN A 195 13.88 -11.32 -10.34
C GLN A 195 13.42 -9.86 -10.46
N SER A 196 12.67 -9.37 -9.47
CA SER A 196 12.22 -7.98 -9.46
C SER A 196 13.38 -6.99 -9.31
N LEU A 197 14.39 -7.30 -8.49
CA LEU A 197 15.57 -6.45 -8.30
C LEU A 197 16.42 -6.40 -9.58
N MET A 198 16.71 -7.54 -10.20
CA MET A 198 17.44 -7.59 -11.47
C MET A 198 16.75 -6.75 -12.56
N ALA A 199 15.42 -6.86 -12.69
CA ALA A 199 14.66 -6.06 -13.66
C ALA A 199 14.70 -4.56 -13.32
N LEU A 200 14.65 -4.21 -12.04
CA LEU A 200 14.72 -2.83 -11.57
C LEU A 200 16.12 -2.23 -11.80
N GLU A 201 17.18 -2.95 -11.47
CA GLU A 201 18.57 -2.55 -11.68
C GLU A 201 18.87 -2.34 -13.17
N MET A 202 18.42 -3.25 -14.03
CA MET A 202 18.56 -3.10 -15.48
C MET A 202 17.86 -1.84 -15.98
N ALA A 203 16.60 -1.62 -15.59
CA ALA A 203 15.86 -0.42 -15.99
C ALA A 203 16.49 0.87 -15.46
N GLN A 204 17.01 0.86 -14.22
CA GLN A 204 17.74 2.00 -13.65
C GLN A 204 19.03 2.29 -14.41
N SER A 205 19.80 1.27 -14.75
CA SER A 205 21.07 1.43 -15.48
C SER A 205 20.83 1.98 -16.88
N GLU A 206 19.86 1.42 -17.62
CA GLU A 206 19.47 1.94 -18.94
C GLU A 206 19.01 3.40 -18.88
N TYR A 207 18.26 3.77 -17.84
CA TYR A 207 17.80 5.14 -17.66
C TYR A 207 18.94 6.10 -17.34
N GLN A 208 19.85 5.74 -16.44
CA GLN A 208 20.95 6.60 -16.01
C GLN A 208 22.04 6.75 -17.07
N GLU A 209 22.40 5.66 -17.75
CA GLU A 209 23.52 5.65 -18.69
C GLU A 209 23.11 6.08 -20.11
N GLN A 210 21.88 5.75 -20.52
CA GLN A 210 21.43 5.91 -21.90
C GLN A 210 20.24 6.87 -22.03
N GLY A 211 19.70 7.38 -20.92
CA GLY A 211 18.47 8.19 -20.93
C GLY A 211 17.24 7.41 -21.38
N LYS A 212 17.30 6.08 -21.44
CA LYS A 212 16.20 5.23 -21.91
C LYS A 212 15.15 5.12 -20.79
N PRO A 213 13.93 5.63 -20.99
CA PRO A 213 12.94 5.64 -19.93
C PRO A 213 12.39 4.23 -19.69
N PHE A 214 11.91 3.97 -18.46
CA PHE A 214 11.42 2.65 -18.05
C PHE A 214 10.29 2.19 -18.97
N PRO A 215 10.12 0.87 -19.20
CA PRO A 215 9.11 0.39 -20.12
C PRO A 215 7.69 0.75 -19.64
N GLN A 216 6.85 1.16 -20.57
CA GLN A 216 5.42 1.31 -20.30
C GLN A 216 4.71 -0.03 -20.48
N VAL A 217 3.70 -0.33 -19.66
CA VAL A 217 2.88 -1.54 -19.82
C VAL A 217 1.98 -1.46 -21.05
N ASN A 218 1.61 -2.61 -21.63
CA ASN A 218 0.68 -2.66 -22.77
C ASN A 218 -0.64 -1.94 -22.43
N ILE A 219 -1.12 -1.06 -23.32
CA ILE A 219 -2.36 -0.30 -23.13
C ILE A 219 -3.61 -1.19 -23.05
N GLN A 220 -3.60 -2.33 -23.72
CA GLN A 220 -4.68 -3.32 -23.70
C GLN A 220 -4.84 -3.99 -22.34
N ALA A 221 -3.86 -3.90 -21.44
CA ALA A 221 -3.97 -4.43 -20.09
C ALA A 221 -4.95 -3.65 -19.19
N GLN A 222 -5.58 -2.58 -19.70
CA GLN A 222 -6.55 -1.72 -19.01
C GLN A 222 -6.08 -1.08 -17.68
N LYS A 223 -4.80 -1.26 -17.30
CA LYS A 223 -4.17 -0.68 -16.11
C LYS A 223 -4.04 0.84 -16.15
N CYS A 224 -4.23 1.45 -17.32
CA CYS A 224 -3.90 2.86 -17.56
C CYS A 224 -5.09 3.80 -17.53
N GLN A 225 -6.33 3.33 -17.62
CA GLN A 225 -7.54 4.16 -17.74
C GLN A 225 -7.72 5.16 -16.57
N ARG A 226 -7.29 4.77 -15.36
CA ARG A 226 -7.31 5.61 -14.15
C ARG A 226 -5.91 5.94 -13.64
N CYS A 227 -4.89 5.75 -14.48
CA CYS A 227 -3.52 6.12 -14.12
C CYS A 227 -3.39 7.65 -14.22
N PRO A 228 -2.89 8.34 -13.19
CA PRO A 228 -2.77 9.79 -13.25
C PRO A 228 -1.58 10.24 -14.12
N PHE A 229 -0.76 9.30 -14.58
CA PHE A 229 0.37 9.52 -15.49
C PHE A 229 0.02 9.27 -16.97
N GLN A 230 -1.26 9.35 -17.37
CA GLN A 230 -1.66 9.14 -18.76
C GLN A 230 -1.08 10.20 -19.71
N GLN A 231 -1.12 11.48 -19.33
CA GLN A 231 -0.51 12.57 -20.11
C GLN A 231 0.98 12.36 -20.35
N PRO A 232 1.84 12.19 -19.32
CA PRO A 232 3.27 11.97 -19.56
C PRO A 232 3.56 10.63 -20.25
N CYS A 233 2.65 9.65 -20.18
CA CYS A 233 2.73 8.43 -20.98
C CYS A 233 2.26 8.59 -22.43
N GLN A 234 1.73 9.75 -22.83
CA GLN A 234 1.11 10.03 -24.15
C GLN A 234 -0.07 9.10 -24.45
N ARG A 235 -0.93 8.86 -23.44
CA ARG A 235 -2.08 7.94 -23.51
C ARG A 235 -3.45 8.61 -23.39
N GLN A 236 -3.48 9.92 -23.17
CA GLN A 236 -4.71 10.70 -23.24
C GLN A 236 -4.81 11.32 -24.63
N GLU A 237 -6.00 11.26 -25.23
CA GLU A 237 -6.30 12.07 -26.40
C GLU A 237 -6.21 13.54 -26.00
N THR A 238 -5.28 14.28 -26.61
CA THR A 238 -5.25 15.74 -26.50
C THR A 238 -6.48 16.29 -27.18
N VAL A 239 -7.44 16.76 -26.39
CA VAL A 239 -8.51 17.62 -26.92
C VAL A 239 -7.87 18.96 -27.28
N THR A 240 -7.60 19.18 -28.55
CA THR A 240 -7.18 20.49 -29.06
C THR A 240 -8.40 21.39 -29.15
N PHE A 241 -8.54 22.30 -28.21
CA PHE A 241 -9.52 23.38 -28.29
C PHE A 241 -9.00 24.45 -29.26
N SER A 242 -9.86 24.90 -30.19
CA SER A 242 -9.51 26.05 -31.02
C SER A 242 -9.47 27.33 -30.15
N PRO A 243 -8.76 28.39 -30.58
CA PRO A 243 -8.81 29.69 -29.88
C PRO A 243 -10.23 30.25 -29.70
N GLN A 244 -11.18 29.86 -30.56
CA GLN A 244 -12.58 30.24 -30.47
C GLN A 244 -13.31 29.47 -29.37
N ASP A 245 -12.99 28.18 -29.17
CA ASP A 245 -13.57 27.35 -28.11
C ASP A 245 -13.12 27.84 -26.72
N TRP A 246 -11.85 28.24 -26.60
CA TRP A 246 -11.32 28.88 -25.40
C TRP A 246 -12.07 30.16 -25.03
N ARG A 247 -12.30 31.06 -26.01
CA ARG A 247 -13.05 32.30 -25.78
C ARG A 247 -14.48 32.00 -25.33
N ARG A 248 -15.13 31.03 -25.96
CA ARG A 248 -16.51 30.65 -25.65
C ARG A 248 -16.65 30.15 -24.21
N MET A 249 -15.75 29.25 -23.78
CA MET A 249 -15.74 28.70 -22.42
C MET A 249 -15.55 29.77 -21.34
N LEU A 250 -14.67 30.75 -21.57
CA LEU A 250 -14.44 31.85 -20.63
C LEU A 250 -15.63 32.81 -20.54
N THR A 251 -16.39 32.97 -21.63
CA THR A 251 -17.57 33.86 -21.67
C THR A 251 -18.87 33.21 -21.20
N THR A 252 -18.90 31.88 -21.06
CA THR A 252 -20.10 31.12 -20.61
C THR A 252 -20.06 30.75 -19.13
N LEU A 253 -19.15 31.32 -18.32
CA LEU A 253 -19.25 31.19 -16.87
C LEU A 253 -20.59 31.80 -16.43
N PRO A 254 -21.48 31.06 -15.74
CA PRO A 254 -22.70 31.64 -15.23
C PRO A 254 -22.30 32.78 -14.27
N ALA A 255 -22.92 33.95 -14.44
CA ALA A 255 -22.81 35.03 -13.48
C ALA A 255 -23.12 34.47 -12.08
N SER A 256 -22.28 34.81 -11.10
CA SER A 256 -22.53 34.46 -9.70
C SER A 256 -23.95 34.86 -9.33
N PRO A 257 -24.77 33.97 -8.72
CA PRO A 257 -26.08 34.35 -8.28
C PRO A 257 -25.93 35.20 -7.02
N GLY A 258 -26.15 36.51 -7.14
CA GLY A 258 -26.33 37.42 -6.01
C GLY A 258 -25.71 38.80 -6.18
N GLU A 259 -26.40 39.69 -6.89
CA GLU A 259 -26.69 41.05 -6.42
C GLU A 259 -28.20 41.13 -6.17
#